data_AF-V8CBM5-F1
#
_entry.id   AF-V8CBM5-F1
#
_cell.length_a   1.000
_cell.length_b   1.000
_cell.length_c   1.000
_cell.angle_alpha   90.00
_cell.angle_beta   90.00
_cell.angle_gamma   90.00
#
_symmetry.space_group_name_H-M   'P 1'
#
loop_
_entity.id
_entity.type
_entity.pdbx_description
1 polymer ?
#
loop_
_entity_poly.entity_id
_entity_poly.type
_entity_poly.pdbx_seq_one_letter_code
_entity_poly.pdbx_strand_id
1 'polypeptide(L)'
;QIIVKTGESFTAPASDGLTRPDGNTGSYFKWLGSDGNLYAPGDNVPAVVTRLTAQFDSSSHSVTITFNGNGGTGTMDSVTVKAGANYTLPACGFTEPEGKQFKGWSTSADGSVISGTTYEVSSDTTFYAIWESKEYSIIVTDGKATIGAGSEISKAAQGTTITLTANAAPDGKVFDKWVVESGSATLEDATSETTTFIMPDSEVSVKATYKNAPVTTYSLTTQVNGGHGTISASKTGLTEGSTETVIFTPDDGYEIDLVTVNGVATDVHSNTLNVTMDADKTVIVTYKAIPHTHTYDQEIQKPETLKSAADCTNDAVYFKSCSCGEISTTETFTAAGTQLGHAWASDWSKDTDNHWKECSRCHEKKDEAAHDYGSDNICDTCGYDKTVPHTHNLTLVPAKAPTCTEKGNTAYYTCDGCDKWFEDATGASEITDKTSVILAATGHSVSDWKSDHTDHWKECTVVGCGVIIEDSKA
;
A
#
# COMPACT_ATOMS: atom_id res chain seq x y z
N GLN A 1 -25.99 -13.41 -114.71
CA GLN A 1 -25.16 -14.38 -115.45
C GLN A 1 -24.69 -13.70 -116.72
N ILE A 2 -23.41 -13.80 -117.04
CA ILE A 2 -22.88 -13.27 -118.31
C ILE A 2 -22.74 -14.46 -119.27
N ILE A 3 -23.38 -14.34 -120.42
CA ILE A 3 -23.27 -15.31 -121.52
C ILE A 3 -22.16 -14.80 -122.44
N VAL A 4 -21.13 -15.62 -122.63
CA VAL A 4 -19.93 -15.26 -123.40
C VAL A 4 -20.07 -15.79 -124.83
N LYS A 5 -19.63 -15.02 -125.82
CA LYS A 5 -19.51 -15.51 -127.20
C LYS A 5 -18.41 -16.58 -127.30
N THR A 6 -18.73 -17.72 -127.89
CA THR A 6 -17.82 -18.84 -128.05
C THR A 6 -16.70 -18.52 -129.04
N GLY A 7 -15.44 -18.79 -128.67
CA GLY A 7 -14.31 -18.82 -129.61
C GLY A 7 -13.15 -17.87 -129.34
N GLU A 8 -13.26 -16.93 -128.38
CA GLU A 8 -12.18 -16.00 -128.02
C GLU A 8 -12.02 -15.87 -126.50
N SER A 9 -10.79 -15.68 -126.01
CA SER A 9 -10.54 -15.36 -124.60
C SER A 9 -10.90 -13.91 -124.32
N PHE A 10 -11.39 -13.63 -123.11
CA PHE A 10 -11.77 -12.29 -122.70
C PHE A 10 -11.42 -12.05 -121.24
N THR A 11 -11.37 -10.78 -120.84
CA THR A 11 -11.10 -10.39 -119.46
C THR A 11 -12.36 -10.55 -118.61
N ALA A 12 -12.25 -11.23 -117.48
CA ALA A 12 -13.33 -11.35 -116.52
C ALA A 12 -13.82 -9.95 -116.09
N PRO A 13 -15.12 -9.64 -116.24
CA PRO A 13 -15.61 -8.27 -116.07
C PRO A 13 -15.55 -7.80 -114.60
N ALA A 14 -15.46 -6.48 -114.43
CA ALA A 14 -15.53 -5.83 -113.13
C ALA A 14 -16.87 -6.11 -112.42
N SER A 15 -16.89 -6.01 -111.10
CA SER A 15 -18.08 -6.29 -110.29
C SER A 15 -19.09 -5.14 -110.20
N ASP A 16 -18.78 -4.01 -110.84
CA ASP A 16 -19.49 -2.75 -110.65
C ASP A 16 -20.92 -2.82 -111.18
N GLY A 17 -21.89 -2.38 -110.37
CA GLY A 17 -23.31 -2.35 -110.74
C GLY A 17 -24.10 -3.64 -110.43
N LEU A 18 -23.49 -4.67 -109.83
CA LEU A 18 -24.22 -5.85 -109.34
C LEU A 18 -24.79 -5.61 -107.93
N THR A 19 -26.08 -5.90 -107.74
CA THR A 19 -26.72 -5.88 -106.42
C THR A 19 -26.12 -6.98 -105.55
N ARG A 20 -25.46 -6.57 -104.46
CA ARG A 20 -24.80 -7.47 -103.50
C ARG A 20 -25.82 -7.92 -102.45
N PRO A 21 -25.70 -9.14 -101.89
CA PRO A 21 -26.41 -9.49 -100.66
C PRO A 21 -26.04 -8.49 -99.54
N ASP A 22 -27.01 -8.06 -98.75
CA ASP A 22 -26.86 -6.99 -97.76
C ASP A 22 -25.70 -7.23 -96.77
N GLY A 23 -24.92 -6.17 -96.50
CA GLY A 23 -23.92 -6.12 -95.41
C GLY A 23 -22.44 -6.21 -95.81
N ASN A 24 -22.07 -6.02 -97.08
CA ASN A 24 -20.83 -6.64 -97.55
C ASN A 24 -20.06 -5.77 -98.59
N THR A 25 -18.96 -5.12 -98.16
CA THR A 25 -18.24 -4.05 -98.91
C THR A 25 -16.76 -4.35 -99.21
N GLY A 26 -16.26 -5.57 -98.99
CA GLY A 26 -14.82 -5.85 -99.01
C GLY A 26 -14.20 -6.50 -100.26
N SER A 27 -14.31 -7.82 -100.44
CA SER A 27 -13.34 -8.53 -101.32
C SER A 27 -13.74 -9.93 -101.85
N TYR A 28 -14.99 -10.37 -101.77
CA TYR A 28 -15.40 -11.79 -101.95
C TYR A 28 -16.08 -12.09 -103.30
N PHE A 29 -15.80 -11.30 -104.35
CA PHE A 29 -16.38 -11.50 -105.68
C PHE A 29 -15.43 -12.29 -106.60
N LYS A 30 -15.86 -13.47 -107.05
CA LYS A 30 -15.21 -14.24 -108.12
C LYS A 30 -16.23 -14.70 -109.15
N TRP A 31 -15.76 -14.99 -110.36
CA TRP A 31 -16.56 -15.58 -111.42
C TRP A 31 -16.30 -17.09 -111.49
N LEU A 32 -17.34 -17.90 -111.34
CA LEU A 32 -17.28 -19.34 -111.64
C LEU A 32 -17.56 -19.58 -113.13
N GLY A 33 -16.55 -20.08 -113.83
CA GLY A 33 -16.66 -20.47 -115.24
C GLY A 33 -17.44 -21.76 -115.44
N SER A 34 -17.99 -21.96 -116.64
CA SER A 34 -18.61 -23.23 -117.07
C SER A 34 -17.64 -24.41 -117.06
N ASP A 35 -16.34 -24.14 -117.05
CA ASP A 35 -15.26 -25.11 -116.90
C ASP A 35 -15.02 -25.55 -115.45
N GLY A 36 -15.68 -24.91 -114.48
CA GLY A 36 -15.56 -25.20 -113.05
C GLY A 36 -14.48 -24.41 -112.32
N ASN A 37 -13.70 -23.55 -113.01
CA ASN A 37 -12.64 -22.74 -112.39
C ASN A 37 -13.17 -21.39 -111.88
N LEU A 38 -12.48 -20.82 -110.89
CA LEU A 38 -12.77 -19.49 -110.33
C LEU A 38 -11.83 -18.43 -110.90
N TYR A 39 -12.39 -17.32 -111.36
CA TYR A 39 -11.67 -16.19 -111.96
C TYR A 39 -11.91 -14.92 -111.15
N ALA A 40 -10.86 -14.18 -110.78
CA ALA A 40 -10.99 -12.84 -110.23
C ALA A 40 -11.35 -11.83 -111.33
N PRO A 41 -11.96 -10.68 -111.00
CA PRO A 41 -12.10 -9.58 -111.95
C PRO A 41 -10.75 -9.20 -112.56
N GLY A 42 -10.68 -9.07 -113.89
CA GLY A 42 -9.43 -8.78 -114.59
C GLY A 42 -8.65 -10.01 -115.04
N ASP A 43 -8.97 -11.22 -114.57
CA ASP A 43 -8.31 -12.44 -115.04
C ASP A 43 -8.64 -12.74 -116.50
N ASN A 44 -7.69 -13.36 -117.22
CA ASN A 44 -7.94 -13.86 -118.57
C ASN A 44 -8.75 -15.16 -118.53
N VAL A 45 -9.96 -15.12 -119.08
CA VAL A 45 -10.87 -16.26 -119.13
C VAL A 45 -10.70 -16.98 -120.48
N PRO A 46 -10.33 -18.29 -120.49
CA PRO A 46 -10.12 -19.04 -121.72
C PRO A 46 -11.38 -19.16 -122.59
N ALA A 47 -11.19 -19.27 -123.91
CA ALA A 47 -12.27 -19.33 -124.91
C ALA A 47 -13.26 -20.51 -124.75
N VAL A 48 -12.89 -21.54 -123.98
CA VAL A 48 -13.75 -22.69 -123.67
C VAL A 48 -14.84 -22.36 -122.64
N VAL A 49 -14.68 -21.26 -121.89
CA VAL A 49 -15.64 -20.82 -120.88
C VAL A 49 -16.80 -20.08 -121.55
N THR A 50 -17.97 -20.68 -121.52
CA THR A 50 -19.18 -20.17 -122.19
C THR A 50 -20.12 -19.43 -121.22
N ARG A 51 -19.88 -19.55 -119.91
CA ARG A 51 -20.74 -19.00 -118.88
C ARG A 51 -19.93 -18.58 -117.67
N LEU A 52 -20.11 -17.33 -117.21
CA LEU A 52 -19.62 -16.89 -115.91
C LEU A 52 -20.79 -16.65 -114.97
N THR A 53 -20.72 -17.26 -113.79
CA THR A 53 -21.67 -17.07 -112.70
C THR A 53 -20.98 -16.32 -111.58
N ALA A 54 -21.54 -15.18 -111.17
CA ALA A 54 -21.04 -14.45 -110.01
C ALA A 54 -21.17 -15.36 -108.78
N GLN A 55 -20.05 -15.66 -108.15
CA GLN A 55 -19.97 -16.37 -106.89
C GLN A 55 -19.47 -15.39 -105.83
N PHE A 56 -20.24 -15.30 -104.76
CA PHE A 56 -19.84 -14.59 -103.56
C PHE A 56 -19.27 -15.65 -102.62
N ASP A 57 -17.96 -15.88 -102.71
CA ASP A 57 -17.29 -16.91 -101.93
C ASP A 57 -17.12 -16.43 -100.48
N SER A 58 -18.13 -16.71 -99.65
CA SER A 58 -18.08 -16.46 -98.21
C SER A 58 -17.00 -17.26 -97.49
N SER A 59 -16.37 -18.24 -98.16
CA SER A 59 -15.42 -19.15 -97.51
C SER A 59 -14.01 -18.58 -97.31
N SER A 60 -13.69 -17.44 -97.93
CA SER A 60 -12.38 -16.77 -97.88
C SER A 60 -12.38 -15.36 -97.26
N HIS A 61 -13.53 -14.85 -96.82
CA HIS A 61 -13.57 -13.57 -96.08
C HIS A 61 -12.86 -13.74 -94.74
N SER A 62 -11.78 -12.98 -94.55
CA SER A 62 -11.08 -12.89 -93.29
C SER A 62 -11.34 -11.55 -92.62
N VAL A 63 -11.33 -11.58 -91.30
CA VAL A 63 -11.55 -10.46 -90.40
C VAL A 63 -10.40 -10.41 -89.42
N THR A 64 -10.09 -9.20 -88.96
CA THR A 64 -8.97 -8.94 -88.07
C THR A 64 -9.46 -8.80 -86.63
N ILE A 65 -8.85 -9.57 -85.75
CA ILE A 65 -9.02 -9.45 -84.31
C ILE A 65 -7.86 -8.62 -83.76
N THR A 66 -8.19 -7.59 -82.99
CA THR A 66 -7.21 -6.78 -82.26
C THR A 66 -7.49 -6.83 -80.77
N PHE A 67 -6.45 -6.60 -79.96
CA PHE A 67 -6.55 -6.59 -78.50
C PHE A 67 -6.18 -5.23 -77.95
N ASN A 68 -7.01 -4.72 -77.06
CA ASN A 68 -6.78 -3.46 -76.36
C ASN A 68 -6.60 -3.75 -74.87
N GLY A 69 -5.46 -3.31 -74.31
CA GLY A 69 -5.14 -3.50 -72.89
C GLY A 69 -6.06 -2.73 -71.94
N ASN A 70 -6.79 -1.73 -72.44
CA ASN A 70 -7.85 -1.02 -71.71
C ASN A 70 -7.41 -0.57 -70.30
N GLY A 71 -6.28 0.13 -70.25
CA GLY A 71 -5.61 0.54 -69.00
C GLY A 71 -4.42 -0.35 -68.60
N GLY A 72 -4.39 -1.60 -69.04
CA GLY A 72 -3.21 -2.47 -68.95
C GLY A 72 -2.13 -2.06 -69.96
N THR A 73 -0.86 -2.38 -69.65
CA THR A 73 0.29 -2.03 -70.49
C THR A 73 0.82 -3.24 -71.26
N GLY A 74 1.58 -3.01 -72.33
CA GLY A 74 2.12 -4.06 -73.21
C GLY A 74 1.36 -4.15 -74.53
N THR A 75 1.67 -5.17 -75.33
CA THR A 75 1.10 -5.37 -76.66
C THR A 75 0.78 -6.84 -76.89
N MET A 76 -0.31 -7.11 -77.62
CA MET A 76 -0.65 -8.45 -78.12
C MET A 76 -0.81 -8.38 -79.64
N ASP A 77 -0.28 -9.38 -80.34
CA ASP A 77 -0.34 -9.44 -81.79
C ASP A 77 -1.79 -9.58 -82.30
N SER A 78 -2.10 -8.92 -83.41
CA SER A 78 -3.38 -9.09 -84.10
C SER A 78 -3.48 -10.47 -84.75
N VAL A 79 -4.69 -11.02 -84.81
CA VAL A 79 -4.94 -12.34 -85.43
C VAL A 79 -5.95 -12.19 -86.56
N THR A 80 -5.66 -12.78 -87.72
CA THR A 80 -6.59 -12.84 -88.84
C THR A 80 -7.27 -14.21 -88.86
N VAL A 81 -8.60 -14.23 -88.81
CA VAL A 81 -9.42 -15.44 -88.85
C VAL A 81 -10.48 -15.34 -89.95
N LYS A 82 -11.10 -16.46 -90.31
CA LYS A 82 -12.24 -16.47 -91.21
C LYS A 82 -13.47 -15.83 -90.54
N ALA A 83 -14.22 -15.01 -91.26
CA ALA A 83 -15.47 -14.46 -90.77
C ALA A 83 -16.49 -15.57 -90.43
N GLY A 84 -17.16 -15.43 -89.30
CA GLY A 84 -18.03 -16.45 -88.71
C GLY A 84 -17.29 -17.57 -87.97
N ALA A 85 -15.96 -17.48 -87.83
CA ALA A 85 -15.22 -18.43 -87.02
C ALA A 85 -15.46 -18.20 -85.52
N ASN A 86 -15.59 -19.29 -84.77
CA ASN A 86 -15.53 -19.25 -83.31
C ASN A 86 -14.06 -19.16 -82.88
N TYR A 87 -13.62 -17.98 -82.48
CA TYR A 87 -12.27 -17.72 -82.02
C TYR A 87 -12.15 -18.01 -80.51
N THR A 88 -11.14 -18.79 -80.11
CA THR A 88 -10.82 -19.03 -78.70
C THR A 88 -10.07 -17.84 -78.12
N LEU A 89 -10.63 -17.24 -77.07
CA LEU A 89 -10.06 -16.08 -76.40
C LEU A 89 -8.74 -16.48 -75.71
N PRO A 90 -7.63 -15.75 -75.95
CA PRO A 90 -6.34 -16.07 -75.35
C PRO A 90 -6.28 -15.66 -73.88
N ALA A 91 -5.29 -16.21 -73.16
CA ALA A 91 -4.88 -15.63 -71.89
C ALA A 91 -4.44 -14.18 -72.08
N CYS A 92 -4.68 -13.32 -71.08
CA CYS A 92 -4.27 -11.92 -71.15
C CYS A 92 -2.74 -11.82 -71.21
N GLY A 93 -2.22 -11.20 -72.27
CA GLY A 93 -0.79 -10.90 -72.42
C GLY A 93 -0.40 -9.50 -71.93
N PHE A 94 -1.38 -8.69 -71.51
CA PHE A 94 -1.12 -7.36 -70.95
C PHE A 94 -0.65 -7.47 -69.49
N THR A 95 0.22 -6.55 -69.09
CA THR A 95 0.55 -6.35 -67.68
C THR A 95 -0.64 -5.69 -66.99
N GLU A 96 -1.02 -6.25 -65.83
CA GLU A 96 -2.17 -5.78 -65.06
C GLU A 96 -1.92 -4.34 -64.55
N PRO A 97 -2.94 -3.46 -64.59
CA PRO A 97 -2.88 -2.17 -63.90
C PRO A 97 -2.67 -2.37 -62.39
N GLU A 98 -2.07 -1.38 -61.73
CA GLU A 98 -1.87 -1.41 -60.27
C GLU A 98 -3.20 -1.63 -59.51
N GLY A 99 -3.19 -2.57 -58.56
CA GLY A 99 -4.38 -2.93 -57.78
C GLY A 99 -5.47 -3.69 -58.53
N LYS A 100 -5.21 -4.15 -59.76
CA LYS A 100 -6.17 -4.87 -60.58
C LYS A 100 -5.70 -6.27 -60.95
N GLN A 101 -6.66 -7.11 -61.34
CA GLN A 101 -6.43 -8.42 -61.95
C GLN A 101 -7.32 -8.62 -63.17
N PHE A 102 -6.89 -9.44 -64.11
CA PHE A 102 -7.64 -9.71 -65.34
C PHE A 102 -8.95 -10.47 -65.04
N LYS A 103 -10.09 -9.86 -65.39
CA LYS A 103 -11.43 -10.46 -65.24
C LYS A 103 -11.86 -11.24 -66.48
N GLY A 104 -11.51 -10.75 -67.67
CA GLY A 104 -11.88 -11.36 -68.95
C GLY A 104 -11.91 -10.36 -70.11
N TRP A 105 -12.34 -10.82 -71.28
CA TRP A 105 -12.44 -9.99 -72.48
C TRP A 105 -13.87 -9.48 -72.70
N SER A 106 -13.99 -8.28 -73.27
CA SER A 106 -15.24 -7.72 -73.78
C SER A 106 -15.07 -7.18 -75.19
N THR A 107 -16.16 -6.96 -75.93
CA THR A 107 -16.14 -6.33 -77.27
C THR A 107 -16.24 -4.80 -77.20
N SER A 108 -16.34 -4.22 -76.01
CA SER A 108 -16.27 -2.78 -75.78
C SER A 108 -15.49 -2.47 -74.50
N ALA A 109 -14.95 -1.25 -74.40
CA ALA A 109 -14.09 -0.84 -73.28
C ALA A 109 -14.79 -0.93 -71.91
N ASP A 110 -16.09 -0.62 -71.85
CA ASP A 110 -16.92 -0.66 -70.63
C ASP A 110 -17.94 -1.81 -70.64
N GLY A 111 -17.77 -2.77 -71.53
CA GLY A 111 -18.71 -3.87 -71.72
C GLY A 111 -18.59 -4.97 -70.66
N SER A 112 -19.62 -5.79 -70.55
CA SER A 112 -19.57 -7.00 -69.73
C SER A 112 -18.57 -8.01 -70.31
N VAL A 113 -17.96 -8.80 -69.43
CA VAL A 113 -17.08 -9.90 -69.83
C VAL A 113 -17.87 -10.97 -70.58
N ILE A 114 -17.29 -11.44 -71.68
CA ILE A 114 -17.79 -12.57 -72.46
C ILE A 114 -17.78 -13.82 -71.57
N SER A 115 -18.94 -14.44 -71.35
CA SER A 115 -19.09 -15.55 -70.39
C SER A 115 -18.48 -16.88 -70.84
N GLY A 116 -18.06 -17.01 -72.10
CA GLY A 116 -17.47 -18.22 -72.68
C GLY A 116 -15.98 -18.07 -73.02
N THR A 117 -15.34 -19.17 -73.38
CA THR A 117 -13.93 -19.18 -73.84
C THR A 117 -13.79 -18.91 -75.34
N THR A 118 -14.90 -18.83 -76.07
CA THR A 118 -14.93 -18.55 -77.51
C THR A 118 -15.90 -17.43 -77.86
N TYR A 119 -15.63 -16.74 -78.96
CA TYR A 119 -16.49 -15.70 -79.52
C TYR A 119 -16.59 -15.84 -81.04
N GLU A 120 -17.78 -15.73 -81.61
CA GLU A 120 -17.99 -15.80 -83.06
C GLU A 120 -17.68 -14.44 -83.69
N VAL A 121 -16.63 -14.38 -84.53
CA VAL A 121 -16.14 -13.13 -85.13
C VAL A 121 -16.62 -13.01 -86.56
N SER A 122 -17.64 -12.20 -86.82
CA SER A 122 -18.22 -11.98 -88.17
C SER A 122 -17.75 -10.71 -88.89
N SER A 123 -17.04 -9.82 -88.18
CA SER A 123 -16.43 -8.59 -88.69
C SER A 123 -15.18 -8.24 -87.88
N ASP A 124 -14.38 -7.25 -88.32
CA ASP A 124 -13.23 -6.78 -87.54
C ASP A 124 -13.66 -6.44 -86.10
N THR A 125 -13.00 -7.06 -85.13
CA THR A 125 -13.41 -7.01 -83.72
C THR A 125 -12.21 -6.66 -82.85
N THR A 126 -12.38 -5.67 -81.97
CA THR A 126 -11.41 -5.38 -80.91
C THR A 126 -11.91 -5.96 -79.60
N PHE A 127 -11.11 -6.82 -78.98
CA PHE A 127 -11.35 -7.28 -77.61
C PHE A 127 -10.63 -6.37 -76.61
N TYR A 128 -11.37 -5.92 -75.60
CA TYR A 128 -10.90 -5.06 -74.52
C TYR A 128 -10.70 -5.91 -73.27
N ALA A 129 -9.53 -5.80 -72.65
CA ALA A 129 -9.30 -6.42 -71.35
C ALA A 129 -10.17 -5.73 -70.29
N ILE A 130 -10.94 -6.51 -69.54
CA ILE A 130 -11.71 -6.01 -68.40
C ILE A 130 -10.96 -6.39 -67.15
N TRP A 131 -10.73 -5.40 -66.30
CA TRP A 131 -9.98 -5.51 -65.07
C TRP A 131 -10.93 -5.41 -63.87
N GLU A 132 -10.66 -6.17 -62.81
CA GLU A 132 -11.34 -5.98 -61.53
C GLU A 132 -10.35 -5.77 -60.40
N SER A 133 -10.82 -5.19 -59.30
CA SER A 133 -9.96 -4.93 -58.15
C SER A 133 -9.40 -6.23 -57.58
N LYS A 134 -8.10 -6.24 -57.30
CA LYS A 134 -7.43 -7.33 -56.64
C LYS A 134 -7.62 -7.17 -55.13
N GLU A 135 -8.26 -8.14 -54.51
CA GLU A 135 -8.55 -8.15 -53.08
C GLU A 135 -7.57 -9.03 -52.31
N TYR A 136 -7.23 -8.59 -51.10
CA TYR A 136 -6.31 -9.28 -50.20
C TYR A 136 -7.00 -9.52 -48.85
N SER A 137 -6.65 -10.62 -48.20
CA SER A 137 -7.22 -11.01 -46.90
C SER A 137 -6.74 -10.11 -45.76
N ILE A 138 -7.63 -9.88 -44.80
CA ILE A 138 -7.37 -9.17 -43.55
C ILE A 138 -7.75 -10.09 -42.41
N ILE A 139 -6.81 -10.36 -41.52
CA ILE A 139 -7.02 -11.15 -40.31
C ILE A 139 -6.85 -10.23 -39.11
N VAL A 140 -7.90 -10.13 -38.28
CA VAL A 140 -7.88 -9.31 -37.07
C VAL A 140 -8.15 -10.20 -35.86
N THR A 141 -7.19 -10.26 -34.93
CA THR A 141 -7.36 -10.93 -33.65
C THR A 141 -7.70 -9.90 -32.57
N ASP A 142 -8.71 -10.20 -31.76
CA ASP A 142 -9.20 -9.33 -30.67
C ASP A 142 -9.66 -7.94 -31.13
N GLY A 143 -10.13 -7.83 -32.38
CA GLY A 143 -10.71 -6.64 -32.95
C GLY A 143 -11.42 -6.94 -34.26
N LYS A 144 -11.80 -5.90 -35.00
CA LYS A 144 -12.47 -5.99 -36.30
C LYS A 144 -11.91 -4.99 -37.31
N ALA A 145 -12.06 -5.29 -38.59
CA ALA A 145 -11.73 -4.40 -39.70
C ALA A 145 -13.00 -3.91 -40.41
N THR A 146 -13.08 -2.62 -40.74
CA THR A 146 -14.17 -2.00 -41.50
C THR A 146 -13.63 -1.04 -42.55
N ILE A 147 -14.48 -0.69 -43.53
CA ILE A 147 -14.26 0.47 -44.41
C ILE A 147 -15.19 1.58 -43.92
N GLY A 148 -14.62 2.64 -43.36
CA GLY A 148 -15.41 3.68 -42.70
C GLY A 148 -16.31 3.12 -41.60
N ALA A 149 -17.55 3.61 -41.52
CA ALA A 149 -18.57 3.14 -40.57
C ALA A 149 -19.38 1.92 -41.07
N GLY A 150 -18.82 1.16 -42.04
CA GLY A 150 -19.47 0.01 -42.63
C GLY A 150 -19.47 -1.25 -41.77
N SER A 151 -19.95 -2.35 -42.35
CA SER A 151 -19.88 -3.68 -41.75
C SER A 151 -18.44 -4.21 -41.67
N GLU A 152 -18.25 -5.23 -40.84
CA GLU A 152 -16.99 -5.96 -40.74
C GLU A 152 -16.64 -6.65 -42.06
N ILE A 153 -15.36 -6.61 -42.40
CA ILE A 153 -14.80 -7.19 -43.63
C ILE A 153 -13.62 -8.12 -43.31
N SER A 154 -13.40 -9.10 -44.17
CA SER A 154 -12.24 -10.03 -44.11
C SER A 154 -11.30 -9.91 -45.31
N LYS A 155 -11.60 -9.01 -46.24
CA LYS A 155 -10.78 -8.72 -47.42
C LYS A 155 -11.08 -7.32 -47.95
N ALA A 156 -10.11 -6.71 -48.63
CA ALA A 156 -10.29 -5.43 -49.29
C ALA A 156 -9.40 -5.30 -50.53
N ALA A 157 -9.78 -4.41 -51.44
CA ALA A 157 -8.96 -4.04 -52.58
C ALA A 157 -7.68 -3.31 -52.13
N GLN A 158 -6.56 -3.55 -52.82
CA GLN A 158 -5.33 -2.79 -52.61
C GLN A 158 -5.58 -1.28 -52.67
N GLY A 159 -4.90 -0.51 -51.81
CA GLY A 159 -5.02 0.94 -51.73
C GLY A 159 -6.24 1.44 -50.94
N THR A 160 -7.13 0.53 -50.52
CA THR A 160 -8.29 0.91 -49.67
C THR A 160 -7.82 1.25 -48.26
N THR A 161 -8.34 2.35 -47.69
CA THR A 161 -8.15 2.66 -46.27
C THR A 161 -9.03 1.77 -45.41
N ILE A 162 -8.41 1.02 -44.50
CA ILE A 162 -9.06 0.09 -43.58
C ILE A 162 -9.00 0.67 -42.17
N THR A 163 -10.12 0.64 -41.47
CA THR A 163 -10.22 1.00 -40.06
C THR A 163 -10.20 -0.26 -39.20
N LEU A 164 -9.34 -0.27 -38.20
CA LEU A 164 -9.27 -1.29 -37.16
C LEU A 164 -9.89 -0.75 -35.87
N THR A 165 -10.71 -1.56 -35.21
CA THR A 165 -11.27 -1.25 -33.89
C THR A 165 -11.05 -2.42 -32.96
N ALA A 166 -10.44 -2.17 -31.81
CA ALA A 166 -10.20 -3.20 -30.82
C ALA A 166 -11.51 -3.66 -30.20
N ASN A 167 -11.58 -4.92 -29.78
CA ASN A 167 -12.69 -5.38 -28.97
C ASN A 167 -12.67 -4.71 -27.58
N ALA A 168 -13.78 -4.84 -26.85
CA ALA A 168 -13.81 -4.40 -25.46
C ALA A 168 -12.71 -5.12 -24.66
N ALA A 169 -11.95 -4.36 -23.87
CA ALA A 169 -10.93 -4.92 -23.02
C ALA A 169 -11.54 -5.90 -22.00
N PRO A 170 -10.93 -7.08 -21.76
CA PRO A 170 -11.36 -7.97 -20.70
C PRO A 170 -11.33 -7.29 -19.33
N ASP A 171 -12.10 -7.81 -18.37
CA ASP A 171 -12.15 -7.29 -17.00
C ASP A 171 -10.75 -7.15 -16.38
N GLY A 172 -10.49 -5.98 -15.78
CA GLY A 172 -9.20 -5.65 -15.17
C GLY A 172 -8.08 -5.32 -16.16
N LYS A 173 -8.39 -5.18 -17.46
CA LYS A 173 -7.43 -4.79 -18.51
C LYS A 173 -7.85 -3.51 -19.23
N VAL A 174 -6.88 -2.89 -19.88
CA VAL A 174 -7.06 -1.76 -20.80
C VAL A 174 -6.35 -2.06 -22.11
N PHE A 175 -6.80 -1.45 -23.21
CA PHE A 175 -6.10 -1.55 -24.49
C PHE A 175 -4.64 -1.10 -24.33
N ASP A 176 -3.73 -1.87 -24.93
CA ASP A 176 -2.30 -1.56 -24.91
C ASP A 176 -1.86 -1.01 -26.27
N LYS A 177 -2.01 -1.81 -27.33
CA LYS A 177 -1.63 -1.47 -28.70
C LYS A 177 -2.09 -2.52 -29.71
N TRP A 178 -1.97 -2.17 -30.99
CA TRP A 178 -2.00 -3.10 -32.11
C TRP A 178 -0.61 -3.64 -32.42
N VAL A 179 -0.55 -4.90 -32.83
CA VAL A 179 0.65 -5.58 -33.32
C VAL A 179 0.36 -6.12 -34.72
N VAL A 180 1.18 -5.76 -35.69
CA VAL A 180 1.17 -6.39 -37.02
C VAL A 180 1.90 -7.72 -36.90
N GLU A 181 1.18 -8.83 -37.00
CA GLU A 181 1.72 -10.19 -36.89
C GLU A 181 2.35 -10.65 -38.21
N SER A 182 1.76 -10.24 -39.34
CA SER A 182 2.30 -10.50 -40.69
C SER A 182 1.79 -9.46 -41.69
N GLY A 183 2.53 -9.32 -42.81
CA GLY A 183 2.25 -8.34 -43.86
C GLY A 183 3.07 -7.06 -43.72
N SER A 184 2.88 -6.13 -44.66
CA SER A 184 3.61 -4.86 -44.76
C SER A 184 2.79 -3.63 -44.33
N ALA A 185 1.64 -3.85 -43.68
CA ALA A 185 0.77 -2.77 -43.24
C ALA A 185 1.47 -1.84 -42.25
N THR A 186 1.35 -0.53 -42.49
CA THR A 186 1.78 0.51 -41.56
C THR A 186 0.55 1.15 -40.94
N LEU A 187 0.45 1.07 -39.60
CA LEU A 187 -0.68 1.63 -38.85
C LEU A 187 -0.43 3.12 -38.56
N GLU A 188 -1.44 3.97 -38.73
CA GLU A 188 -1.34 5.41 -38.42
C GLU A 188 -1.02 5.67 -36.94
N ASP A 189 -1.70 4.96 -36.04
CA ASP A 189 -1.41 4.98 -34.60
C ASP A 189 -1.68 3.60 -33.99
N ALA A 190 -0.63 2.83 -33.74
CA ALA A 190 -0.77 1.51 -33.13
C ALA A 190 -1.24 1.56 -31.66
N THR A 191 -1.19 2.72 -30.99
CA THR A 191 -1.56 2.88 -29.57
C THR A 191 -2.97 3.42 -29.35
N SER A 192 -3.72 3.65 -30.43
CA SER A 192 -5.14 4.00 -30.39
C SER A 192 -6.03 2.76 -30.53
N GLU A 193 -7.09 2.67 -29.72
CA GLU A 193 -8.12 1.61 -29.80
C GLU A 193 -8.77 1.54 -31.19
N THR A 194 -8.83 2.66 -31.89
CA THR A 194 -9.25 2.76 -33.29
C THR A 194 -8.14 3.38 -34.13
N THR A 195 -7.68 2.66 -35.15
CA THR A 195 -6.58 3.08 -36.02
C THR A 195 -6.88 2.72 -37.47
N THR A 196 -6.05 3.19 -38.40
CA THR A 196 -6.22 2.90 -39.83
C THR A 196 -4.92 2.47 -40.49
N PHE A 197 -5.04 1.77 -41.61
CA PHE A 197 -3.93 1.48 -42.53
C PHE A 197 -4.42 1.44 -43.98
N ILE A 198 -3.50 1.54 -44.95
CA ILE A 198 -3.80 1.36 -46.37
C ILE A 198 -3.52 -0.09 -46.76
N MET A 199 -4.49 -0.76 -47.39
CA MET A 199 -4.37 -2.17 -47.78
C MET A 199 -3.20 -2.37 -48.75
N PRO A 200 -2.16 -3.16 -48.38
CA PRO A 200 -1.02 -3.41 -49.26
C PRO A 200 -1.36 -4.43 -50.36
N ASP A 201 -0.36 -4.78 -51.17
CA ASP A 201 -0.42 -5.82 -52.21
C ASP A 201 -0.21 -7.24 -51.66
N SER A 202 -0.50 -7.44 -50.37
CA SER A 202 -0.36 -8.72 -49.67
C SER A 202 -1.41 -8.86 -48.57
N GLU A 203 -1.55 -10.08 -48.03
CA GLU A 203 -2.32 -10.33 -46.81
C GLU A 203 -1.76 -9.54 -45.61
N VAL A 204 -2.65 -9.17 -44.69
CA VAL A 204 -2.33 -8.47 -43.43
C VAL A 204 -2.95 -9.21 -42.25
N SER A 205 -2.13 -9.51 -41.24
CA SER A 205 -2.60 -10.01 -39.93
C SER A 205 -2.24 -9.04 -38.83
N VAL A 206 -3.23 -8.62 -38.05
CA VAL A 206 -3.09 -7.68 -36.93
C VAL A 206 -3.78 -8.20 -35.68
N LYS A 207 -3.25 -7.84 -34.52
CA LYS A 207 -3.79 -8.24 -33.22
C LYS A 207 -3.85 -7.07 -32.25
N ALA A 208 -5.00 -6.86 -31.61
CA ALA A 208 -5.10 -5.96 -30.46
C ALA A 208 -4.54 -6.66 -29.22
N THR A 209 -3.70 -5.96 -28.45
CA THR A 209 -3.16 -6.44 -27.18
C THR A 209 -3.68 -5.60 -26.03
N TYR A 210 -3.84 -6.23 -24.86
CA TYR A 210 -4.36 -5.58 -23.65
C TYR A 210 -3.39 -5.80 -22.49
N LYS A 211 -3.19 -4.76 -21.68
CA LYS A 211 -2.39 -4.78 -20.46
C LYS A 211 -3.29 -4.64 -19.23
N ASN A 212 -2.77 -4.98 -18.06
CA ASN A 212 -3.52 -4.80 -16.82
C ASN A 212 -3.87 -3.32 -16.63
N ALA A 213 -5.09 -3.05 -16.19
CA ALA A 213 -5.50 -1.72 -15.80
C ALA A 213 -4.58 -1.24 -14.66
N PRO A 214 -4.14 0.03 -14.67
CA PRO A 214 -3.39 0.57 -13.55
C PRO A 214 -4.26 0.49 -12.30
N VAL A 215 -3.75 -0.19 -11.28
CA VAL A 215 -4.39 -0.25 -9.96
C VAL A 215 -3.74 0.79 -9.06
N THR A 216 -4.56 1.64 -8.44
CA THR A 216 -4.09 2.51 -7.36
C THR A 216 -3.85 1.66 -6.12
N THR A 217 -2.67 1.79 -5.52
CA THR A 217 -2.33 1.06 -4.28
C THR A 217 -1.85 2.01 -3.20
N TYR A 218 -2.11 1.64 -1.95
CA TYR A 218 -1.80 2.39 -0.75
C TYR A 218 -1.03 1.52 0.26
N SER A 219 -0.50 2.17 1.30
CA SER A 219 0.19 1.55 2.42
C SER A 219 -0.58 1.72 3.73
N LEU A 220 -0.53 0.69 4.57
CA LEU A 220 -1.03 0.68 5.94
C LEU A 220 0.16 0.55 6.89
N THR A 221 0.50 1.64 7.55
CA THR A 221 1.54 1.68 8.58
C THR A 221 0.91 1.46 9.95
N THR A 222 1.53 0.65 10.78
CA THR A 222 1.04 0.31 12.12
C THR A 222 2.14 0.55 13.15
N GLN A 223 1.78 1.13 14.29
CA GLN A 223 2.75 1.49 15.34
C GLN A 223 2.14 1.32 16.73
N VAL A 224 2.95 0.82 17.66
CA VAL A 224 2.65 0.86 19.10
C VAL A 224 3.44 2.00 19.71
N ASN A 225 2.75 2.89 20.43
CA ASN A 225 3.37 3.97 21.18
C ASN A 225 3.30 3.66 22.68
N GLY A 226 4.46 3.54 23.34
CA GLY A 226 4.55 3.25 24.78
C GLY A 226 4.66 1.76 25.17
N GLY A 227 4.66 0.82 24.23
CA GLY A 227 4.82 -0.63 24.50
C GLY A 227 3.55 -1.32 25.01
N HIS A 228 3.70 -2.43 25.75
CA HIS A 228 2.62 -3.15 26.46
C HIS A 228 1.53 -3.81 25.59
N GLY A 229 1.91 -4.15 24.36
CA GLY A 229 1.08 -4.91 23.43
C GLY A 229 1.65 -4.88 22.02
N THR A 230 0.94 -5.54 21.11
CA THR A 230 1.29 -5.60 19.69
C THR A 230 0.11 -5.25 18.78
N ILE A 231 0.42 -4.79 17.57
CA ILE A 231 -0.53 -4.46 16.52
C ILE A 231 -0.17 -5.26 15.26
N SER A 232 -1.15 -5.59 14.42
CA SER A 232 -0.92 -6.21 13.10
C SER A 232 0.23 -5.54 12.35
N ALA A 233 1.04 -6.33 11.63
CA ALA A 233 2.16 -5.81 10.85
C ALA A 233 1.71 -4.84 9.76
N SER A 234 2.59 -3.89 9.43
CA SER A 234 2.37 -2.95 8.34
C SER A 234 2.33 -3.66 6.99
N LYS A 235 1.55 -3.11 6.04
CA LYS A 235 1.36 -3.67 4.69
C LYS A 235 1.52 -2.61 3.62
N THR A 236 1.93 -3.01 2.43
CA THR A 236 2.06 -2.15 1.25
C THR A 236 1.40 -2.82 0.05
N GLY A 237 1.06 -2.03 -0.98
CA GLY A 237 0.44 -2.57 -2.21
C GLY A 237 -1.04 -2.93 -2.05
N LEU A 238 -1.73 -2.33 -1.08
CA LEU A 238 -3.16 -2.55 -0.83
C LEU A 238 -3.99 -1.79 -1.87
N THR A 239 -4.88 -2.47 -2.59
CA THR A 239 -5.70 -1.84 -3.63
C THR A 239 -6.69 -0.85 -3.03
N GLU A 240 -6.92 0.28 -3.70
CA GLU A 240 -7.97 1.23 -3.35
C GLU A 240 -9.34 0.54 -3.14
N GLY A 241 -10.02 0.89 -2.05
CA GLY A 241 -11.27 0.27 -1.60
C GLY A 241 -11.12 -1.06 -0.85
N SER A 242 -9.93 -1.67 -0.79
CA SER A 242 -9.73 -2.88 0.03
C SER A 242 -9.91 -2.56 1.51
N THR A 243 -10.35 -3.55 2.28
CA THR A 243 -10.52 -3.43 3.73
C THR A 243 -9.54 -4.34 4.45
N GLU A 244 -8.70 -3.77 5.30
CA GLU A 244 -7.74 -4.48 6.12
C GLU A 244 -8.21 -4.54 7.57
N THR A 245 -8.17 -5.72 8.17
CA THR A 245 -8.43 -5.88 9.60
C THR A 245 -7.13 -5.76 10.40
N VAL A 246 -7.06 -4.71 11.22
CA VAL A 246 -6.00 -4.49 12.21
C VAL A 246 -6.41 -5.15 13.52
N ILE A 247 -5.53 -5.97 14.07
CA ILE A 247 -5.72 -6.70 15.32
C ILE A 247 -4.75 -6.11 16.36
N PHE A 248 -5.27 -5.86 17.55
CA PHE A 248 -4.50 -5.40 18.69
C PHE A 248 -4.40 -6.54 19.71
N THR A 249 -3.23 -6.74 20.30
CA THR A 249 -2.99 -7.77 21.31
C THR A 249 -2.30 -7.12 22.50
N PRO A 250 -3.06 -6.62 23.49
CA PRO A 250 -2.49 -6.11 24.74
C PRO A 250 -1.69 -7.19 25.47
N ASP A 251 -0.63 -6.81 26.17
CA ASP A 251 0.06 -7.69 27.10
C ASP A 251 -0.81 -7.94 28.36
N ASP A 252 -0.50 -8.99 29.11
CA ASP A 252 -1.21 -9.32 30.36
C ASP A 252 -1.20 -8.12 31.33
N GLY A 253 -2.40 -7.77 31.82
CA GLY A 253 -2.58 -6.62 32.72
C GLY A 253 -2.73 -5.27 32.01
N TYR A 254 -2.79 -5.24 30.68
CA TYR A 254 -3.02 -4.03 29.89
C TYR A 254 -4.29 -4.13 29.03
N GLU A 255 -4.88 -2.99 28.73
CA GLU A 255 -5.98 -2.82 27.78
C GLU A 255 -5.68 -1.69 26.80
N ILE A 256 -6.40 -1.65 25.68
CA ILE A 256 -6.29 -0.56 24.70
C ILE A 256 -6.68 0.75 25.39
N ASP A 257 -5.83 1.76 25.29
CA ASP A 257 -6.14 3.10 25.79
C ASP A 257 -6.69 3.99 24.68
N LEU A 258 -5.92 4.17 23.60
CA LEU A 258 -6.30 5.00 22.46
C LEU A 258 -5.79 4.37 21.16
N VAL A 259 -6.64 4.38 20.14
CA VAL A 259 -6.24 4.11 18.75
C VAL A 259 -6.52 5.33 17.89
N THR A 260 -5.56 5.66 17.03
CA THR A 260 -5.73 6.72 16.03
C THR A 260 -5.49 6.19 14.63
N VAL A 261 -6.27 6.69 13.66
CA VAL A 261 -6.06 6.48 12.23
C VAL A 261 -5.73 7.85 11.63
N ASN A 262 -4.52 8.00 11.07
CA ASN A 262 -4.00 9.29 10.58
C ASN A 262 -4.12 10.42 11.61
N GLY A 263 -3.87 10.10 12.88
CA GLY A 263 -3.95 11.04 14.01
C GLY A 263 -5.36 11.31 14.54
N VAL A 264 -6.41 10.71 13.96
CA VAL A 264 -7.80 10.86 14.43
C VAL A 264 -8.19 9.68 15.31
N ALA A 265 -8.66 9.95 16.53
CA ALA A 265 -9.13 8.92 17.45
C ALA A 265 -10.26 8.08 16.82
N THR A 266 -10.15 6.76 16.93
CA THR A 266 -11.06 5.81 16.27
C THR A 266 -11.47 4.71 17.24
N ASP A 267 -12.76 4.39 17.29
CA ASP A 267 -13.30 3.35 18.15
C ASP A 267 -12.88 1.95 17.68
N VAL A 268 -12.48 1.11 18.64
CA VAL A 268 -12.05 -0.27 18.41
C VAL A 268 -13.07 -1.22 19.02
N HIS A 269 -13.40 -2.29 18.30
CA HIS A 269 -14.36 -3.28 18.77
C HIS A 269 -13.67 -4.65 18.84
N SER A 270 -13.78 -5.30 20.00
CA SER A 270 -13.20 -6.64 20.24
C SER A 270 -11.72 -6.73 19.85
N ASN A 271 -10.93 -5.71 20.19
CA ASN A 271 -9.51 -5.58 19.83
C ASN A 271 -9.24 -5.66 18.31
N THR A 272 -10.20 -5.25 17.49
CA THR A 272 -10.07 -5.20 16.03
C THR A 272 -10.58 -3.88 15.45
N LEU A 273 -9.95 -3.44 14.36
CA LEU A 273 -10.33 -2.27 13.59
C LEU A 273 -10.27 -2.60 12.10
N ASN A 274 -11.37 -2.38 11.38
CA ASN A 274 -11.37 -2.49 9.91
C ASN A 274 -11.02 -1.15 9.29
N VAL A 275 -10.01 -1.13 8.43
CA VAL A 275 -9.51 0.06 7.74
C VAL A 275 -9.73 -0.10 6.24
N THR A 276 -10.57 0.75 5.67
CA THR A 276 -10.74 0.83 4.21
C THR A 276 -9.68 1.75 3.61
N MET A 277 -9.02 1.29 2.54
CA MET A 277 -7.90 1.98 1.92
C MET A 277 -8.37 2.95 0.84
N ASP A 278 -8.34 4.25 1.11
CA ASP A 278 -8.63 5.35 0.18
C ASP A 278 -7.44 6.34 0.05
N ALA A 279 -6.39 6.11 0.84
CA ALA A 279 -5.13 6.83 0.88
C ALA A 279 -4.14 6.00 1.72
N ASP A 280 -2.88 6.45 1.84
CA ASP A 280 -1.98 5.92 2.87
C ASP A 280 -2.57 6.15 4.27
N LYS A 281 -2.53 5.09 5.10
CA LYS A 281 -3.07 5.08 6.45
C LYS A 281 -1.98 4.75 7.46
N THR A 282 -2.01 5.44 8.59
CA THR A 282 -1.18 5.14 9.77
C THR A 282 -2.09 4.87 10.95
N VAL A 283 -1.99 3.67 11.54
CA VAL A 283 -2.72 3.26 12.74
C VAL A 283 -1.75 3.20 13.91
N ILE A 284 -2.02 4.01 14.93
CA ILE A 284 -1.20 4.05 16.15
C ILE A 284 -2.06 3.63 17.33
N VAL A 285 -1.53 2.73 18.17
CA VAL A 285 -2.17 2.29 19.42
C VAL A 285 -1.32 2.66 20.63
N THR A 286 -1.98 3.06 21.72
CA THR A 286 -1.43 3.11 23.07
C THR A 286 -2.19 2.14 23.98
N TYR A 287 -1.49 1.58 24.97
CA TYR A 287 -2.07 0.69 25.98
C TYR A 287 -1.96 1.32 27.36
N LYS A 288 -2.90 1.01 28.24
CA LYS A 288 -2.88 1.39 29.66
C LYS A 288 -3.02 0.16 30.54
N ALA A 289 -2.43 0.23 31.74
CA ALA A 289 -2.57 -0.83 32.72
C ALA A 289 -4.03 -0.92 33.19
N ILE A 290 -4.55 -2.15 33.28
CA ILE A 290 -5.84 -2.44 33.87
C ILE A 290 -5.71 -2.24 35.39
N PRO A 291 -6.46 -1.32 36.01
CA PRO A 291 -6.44 -1.14 37.45
C PRO A 291 -6.87 -2.45 38.13
N HIS A 292 -6.01 -2.98 39.01
CA HIS A 292 -6.39 -4.06 39.91
C HIS A 292 -6.26 -3.59 41.36
N THR A 293 -7.12 -4.12 42.22
CA THR A 293 -7.07 -3.83 43.65
C THR A 293 -6.06 -4.76 44.31
N HIS A 294 -5.12 -4.19 45.07
CA HIS A 294 -4.20 -4.98 45.88
C HIS A 294 -4.91 -5.54 47.11
N THR A 295 -4.77 -6.85 47.32
CA THR A 295 -5.09 -7.51 48.59
C THR A 295 -3.77 -7.91 49.23
N TYR A 296 -3.46 -7.39 50.42
CA TYR A 296 -2.19 -7.63 51.11
C TYR A 296 -2.34 -8.73 52.17
N ASP A 297 -2.52 -9.98 51.73
CA ASP A 297 -2.76 -11.14 52.59
C ASP A 297 -1.52 -12.01 52.85
N GLN A 298 -0.39 -11.73 52.19
CA GLN A 298 0.83 -12.54 52.34
C GLN A 298 1.70 -12.09 53.53
N GLU A 299 1.96 -13.03 54.44
CA GLU A 299 2.79 -12.85 55.65
C GLU A 299 4.20 -13.42 55.43
N ILE A 300 5.07 -12.65 54.76
CA ILE A 300 6.42 -13.06 54.38
C ILE A 300 7.46 -12.34 55.26
N GLN A 301 8.38 -13.10 55.88
CA GLN A 301 9.49 -12.57 56.69
C GLN A 301 10.75 -12.40 55.83
N LYS A 302 10.93 -11.22 55.22
CA LYS A 302 12.11 -10.87 54.43
C LYS A 302 12.63 -9.48 54.82
N PRO A 303 13.92 -9.16 54.56
CA PRO A 303 14.48 -7.84 54.89
C PRO A 303 13.68 -6.66 54.32
N GLU A 304 13.16 -6.80 53.09
CA GLU A 304 12.37 -5.76 52.41
C GLU A 304 10.98 -5.51 53.03
N THR A 305 10.43 -6.47 53.78
CA THR A 305 9.15 -6.31 54.48
C THR A 305 9.32 -5.93 55.95
N LEU A 306 10.55 -5.79 56.46
CA LEU A 306 10.80 -5.54 57.88
C LEU A 306 10.39 -4.12 58.27
N LYS A 307 9.39 -4.01 59.16
CA LYS A 307 8.97 -2.74 59.76
C LYS A 307 9.78 -2.42 61.01
N SER A 308 9.95 -3.40 61.88
CA SER A 308 10.77 -3.29 63.09
C SER A 308 11.39 -4.63 63.43
N ALA A 309 12.69 -4.63 63.71
CA ALA A 309 13.39 -5.81 64.21
C ALA A 309 12.88 -6.20 65.60
N ALA A 310 13.03 -7.48 65.95
CA ALA A 310 12.78 -7.95 67.30
C ALA A 310 13.76 -7.31 68.28
N ASP A 311 13.30 -7.07 69.50
CA ASP A 311 14.12 -6.58 70.61
C ASP A 311 14.06 -7.55 71.80
N CYS A 312 14.45 -7.09 73.00
CA CYS A 312 14.44 -7.93 74.19
C CYS A 312 13.04 -8.36 74.64
N THR A 313 12.00 -7.57 74.36
CA THR A 313 10.64 -7.75 74.89
C THR A 313 9.57 -7.80 73.79
N ASN A 314 9.89 -7.42 72.56
CA ASN A 314 8.98 -7.40 71.41
C ASN A 314 9.49 -8.27 70.26
N ASP A 315 8.55 -8.99 69.64
CA ASP A 315 8.78 -9.72 68.39
C ASP A 315 8.99 -8.76 67.21
N ALA A 316 9.62 -9.25 66.14
CA ALA A 316 9.77 -8.50 64.89
C ALA A 316 8.39 -8.28 64.22
N VAL A 317 8.22 -7.12 63.61
CA VAL A 317 7.00 -6.75 62.85
C VAL A 317 7.37 -6.56 61.39
N TYR A 318 6.55 -7.12 60.51
CA TYR A 318 6.71 -7.04 59.06
C TYR A 318 5.44 -6.46 58.42
N PHE A 319 5.60 -5.76 57.29
CA PHE A 319 4.49 -5.38 56.43
C PHE A 319 3.96 -6.59 55.65
N LYS A 320 2.63 -6.65 55.47
CA LYS A 320 2.03 -7.65 54.57
C LYS A 320 2.33 -7.31 53.12
N SER A 321 2.33 -8.31 52.26
CA SER A 321 2.58 -8.15 50.82
C SER A 321 1.40 -8.69 50.00
N CYS A 322 1.28 -8.18 48.77
CA CYS A 322 0.34 -8.66 47.78
C CYS A 322 0.98 -9.79 46.97
N SER A 323 0.17 -10.69 46.41
CA SER A 323 0.65 -11.76 45.52
C SER A 323 1.42 -11.25 44.29
N CYS A 324 1.23 -9.98 43.89
CA CYS A 324 1.99 -9.33 42.83
C CYS A 324 3.36 -8.78 43.27
N GLY A 325 3.70 -8.86 44.56
CA GLY A 325 4.98 -8.44 45.12
C GLY A 325 4.99 -7.05 45.77
N GLU A 326 3.93 -6.24 45.61
CA GLU A 326 3.80 -4.95 46.30
C GLU A 326 3.70 -5.12 47.82
N ILE A 327 4.35 -4.21 48.56
CA ILE A 327 4.43 -4.24 50.02
C ILE A 327 3.48 -3.19 50.59
N SER A 328 2.62 -3.59 51.52
CA SER A 328 1.71 -2.67 52.18
C SER A 328 2.48 -1.61 52.99
N THR A 329 1.99 -0.38 53.00
CA THR A 329 2.52 0.67 53.89
C THR A 329 1.80 0.73 55.23
N THR A 330 0.69 -0.01 55.39
CA THR A 330 -0.19 0.08 56.57
C THR A 330 -0.48 -1.26 57.23
N GLU A 331 -0.68 -2.33 56.45
CA GLU A 331 -1.01 -3.64 56.97
C GLU A 331 0.25 -4.38 57.42
N THR A 332 0.22 -4.93 58.63
CA THR A 332 1.38 -5.60 59.25
C THR A 332 1.00 -6.91 59.91
N PHE A 333 1.99 -7.77 60.15
CA PHE A 333 1.87 -8.94 61.01
C PHE A 333 3.09 -9.07 61.93
N THR A 334 2.91 -9.73 63.07
CA THR A 334 3.96 -9.96 64.07
C THR A 334 4.53 -11.38 63.91
N ALA A 335 5.85 -11.50 63.79
CA ALA A 335 6.54 -12.78 63.73
C ALA A 335 6.71 -13.36 65.14
N ALA A 336 5.70 -14.10 65.60
CA ALA A 336 5.66 -14.63 66.96
C ALA A 336 6.90 -15.45 67.34
N GLY A 337 7.46 -15.20 68.54
CA GLY A 337 8.58 -15.96 69.10
C GLY A 337 9.97 -15.56 68.57
N THR A 338 10.10 -14.35 68.02
CA THR A 338 11.36 -13.76 67.56
C THR A 338 12.02 -12.85 68.59
N GLN A 339 11.35 -12.56 69.71
CA GLN A 339 11.91 -11.89 70.89
C GLN A 339 13.29 -12.44 71.22
N LEU A 340 14.28 -11.54 71.29
CA LEU A 340 15.67 -11.93 71.50
C LEU A 340 15.97 -12.31 72.96
N GLY A 341 15.03 -11.99 73.86
CA GLY A 341 15.21 -12.08 75.30
C GLY A 341 16.30 -11.15 75.83
N HIS A 342 16.42 -11.10 77.15
CA HIS A 342 17.46 -10.33 77.81
C HIS A 342 18.79 -11.09 77.82
N ALA A 343 19.84 -10.43 77.35
CA ALA A 343 21.22 -10.91 77.40
C ALA A 343 21.94 -10.30 78.61
N TRP A 344 21.70 -10.88 79.78
CA TRP A 344 22.25 -10.42 81.06
C TRP A 344 23.77 -10.54 81.12
N ALA A 345 24.46 -9.47 81.50
CA ALA A 345 25.91 -9.47 81.66
C ALA A 345 26.37 -10.45 82.77
N SER A 346 27.54 -11.06 82.57
CA SER A 346 28.17 -11.94 83.57
C SER A 346 28.63 -11.17 84.81
N ASP A 347 29.09 -9.94 84.59
CA ASP A 347 29.60 -9.06 85.64
C ASP A 347 28.43 -8.34 86.32
N TRP A 348 28.66 -7.82 87.51
CA TRP A 348 27.67 -7.03 88.24
C TRP A 348 27.91 -5.54 87.94
N SER A 349 26.87 -4.86 87.47
CA SER A 349 26.83 -3.40 87.48
C SER A 349 26.61 -2.95 88.93
N LYS A 350 27.18 -1.80 89.30
CA LYS A 350 27.19 -1.29 90.67
C LYS A 350 27.23 0.23 90.70
N ASP A 351 26.54 0.82 91.67
CA ASP A 351 26.64 2.23 92.04
C ASP A 351 26.93 2.37 93.55
N THR A 352 26.71 3.53 94.14
CA THR A 352 26.97 3.76 95.58
C THR A 352 26.02 2.98 96.49
N ASP A 353 24.84 2.63 96.00
CA ASP A 353 23.72 2.18 96.81
C ASP A 353 23.42 0.69 96.56
N ASN A 354 23.47 0.26 95.30
CA ASN A 354 23.03 -1.05 94.85
C ASN A 354 24.01 -1.70 93.85
N HIS A 355 23.79 -3.00 93.62
CA HIS A 355 24.33 -3.77 92.50
C HIS A 355 23.20 -4.48 91.75
N TRP A 356 23.35 -4.65 90.42
CA TRP A 356 22.36 -5.31 89.56
C TRP A 356 23.00 -6.06 88.39
N LYS A 357 22.21 -6.96 87.78
CA LYS A 357 22.52 -7.51 86.46
C LYS A 357 21.88 -6.64 85.39
N GLU A 358 22.67 -6.25 84.41
CA GLU A 358 22.23 -5.38 83.31
C GLU A 358 22.18 -6.16 82.00
N CYS A 359 21.10 -5.97 81.24
CA CYS A 359 21.00 -6.53 79.90
C CYS A 359 21.90 -5.75 78.94
N SER A 360 22.84 -6.43 78.29
CA SER A 360 23.77 -5.82 77.32
C SER A 360 23.11 -5.22 76.07
N ARG A 361 21.82 -5.50 75.83
CA ARG A 361 21.08 -5.02 74.65
C ARG A 361 20.15 -3.84 74.96
N CYS A 362 19.37 -3.94 76.04
CA CYS A 362 18.35 -2.94 76.38
C CYS A 362 18.65 -2.18 77.68
N HIS A 363 19.75 -2.48 78.38
CA HIS A 363 20.15 -1.86 79.64
C HIS A 363 19.15 -2.01 80.80
N GLU A 364 18.12 -2.84 80.62
CA GLU A 364 17.21 -3.19 81.70
C GLU A 364 17.99 -3.83 82.85
N LYS A 365 17.56 -3.54 84.07
CA LYS A 365 18.16 -4.04 85.31
C LYS A 365 17.33 -5.18 85.85
N LYS A 366 17.97 -6.21 86.38
CA LYS A 366 17.33 -7.23 87.23
C LYS A 366 18.22 -7.56 88.42
N ASP A 367 17.64 -8.29 89.37
CA ASP A 367 18.34 -8.74 90.57
C ASP A 367 19.00 -7.56 91.31
N GLU A 368 18.37 -6.38 91.26
CA GLU A 368 18.87 -5.18 91.91
C GLU A 368 18.73 -5.32 93.43
N ALA A 369 19.86 -5.18 94.12
CA ALA A 369 19.93 -5.31 95.57
C ALA A 369 20.92 -4.31 96.14
N ALA A 370 20.68 -3.88 97.37
CA ALA A 370 21.65 -3.11 98.14
C ALA A 370 22.94 -3.91 98.36
N HIS A 371 24.06 -3.21 98.51
CA HIS A 371 25.34 -3.86 98.80
C HIS A 371 25.32 -4.62 100.13
N ASP A 372 25.70 -5.90 100.08
CA ASP A 372 25.99 -6.71 101.27
C ASP A 372 27.50 -6.67 101.53
N TYR A 373 27.90 -6.06 102.65
CA TYR A 373 29.30 -5.76 102.95
C TYR A 373 29.85 -6.69 104.01
N GLY A 374 30.97 -7.34 103.69
CA GLY A 374 31.80 -8.05 104.66
C GLY A 374 32.52 -7.10 105.65
N SER A 375 33.36 -7.68 106.51
CA SER A 375 34.16 -6.92 107.49
C SER A 375 35.25 -6.05 106.87
N ASP A 376 35.55 -6.24 105.58
CA ASP A 376 36.55 -5.50 104.80
C ASP A 376 35.96 -4.32 104.01
N ASN A 377 34.66 -4.04 104.17
CA ASN A 377 33.93 -2.97 103.47
C ASN A 377 33.83 -3.15 101.95
N ILE A 378 34.13 -4.33 101.43
CA ILE A 378 33.92 -4.69 100.02
C ILE A 378 32.60 -5.47 99.92
N CYS A 379 31.80 -5.19 98.89
CA CYS A 379 30.58 -5.93 98.64
C CYS A 379 30.91 -7.35 98.14
N ASP A 380 30.44 -8.37 98.85
CA ASP A 380 30.77 -9.78 98.57
C ASP A 380 30.26 -10.25 97.20
N THR A 381 29.22 -9.61 96.67
CA THR A 381 28.60 -9.97 95.38
C THR A 381 29.25 -9.29 94.18
N CYS A 382 29.54 -7.99 94.27
CA CYS A 382 29.96 -7.18 93.11
C CYS A 382 31.35 -6.57 93.25
N GLY A 383 32.01 -6.72 94.41
CA GLY A 383 33.31 -6.13 94.70
C GLY A 383 33.29 -4.60 94.74
N TYR A 384 32.20 -3.98 95.19
CA TYR A 384 32.14 -2.53 95.42
C TYR A 384 32.83 -2.18 96.74
N ASP A 385 33.82 -1.28 96.71
CA ASP A 385 34.52 -0.80 97.91
C ASP A 385 33.98 0.56 98.32
N LYS A 386 33.25 0.61 99.46
CA LYS A 386 32.64 1.86 99.95
C LYS A 386 33.63 2.83 100.59
N THR A 387 34.90 2.46 100.74
CA THR A 387 35.94 3.30 101.36
C THR A 387 36.71 4.14 100.35
N VAL A 388 36.59 3.85 99.05
CA VAL A 388 37.16 4.67 97.99
C VAL A 388 36.18 5.80 97.66
N PRO A 389 36.51 7.08 97.95
CA PRO A 389 35.67 8.20 97.54
C PRO A 389 35.60 8.24 96.01
N HIS A 390 34.41 8.27 95.43
CA HIS A 390 34.27 8.47 93.99
C HIS A 390 34.57 9.93 93.65
N THR A 391 35.28 10.15 92.55
CA THR A 391 35.55 11.50 92.02
C THR A 391 34.33 12.02 91.27
N HIS A 392 33.88 13.23 91.60
CA HIS A 392 32.80 13.89 90.85
C HIS A 392 33.34 14.37 89.49
N ASN A 393 32.78 13.83 88.40
CA ASN A 393 32.97 14.38 87.06
C ASN A 393 31.80 15.33 86.78
N LEU A 394 32.06 16.64 86.88
CA LEU A 394 31.02 17.68 86.87
C LEU A 394 30.91 18.38 85.52
N THR A 395 29.71 18.36 84.94
CA THR A 395 29.38 19.06 83.70
C THR A 395 28.58 20.32 84.00
N LEU A 396 29.02 21.49 83.50
CA LEU A 396 28.30 22.76 83.67
C LEU A 396 27.05 22.81 82.79
N VAL A 397 25.90 23.01 83.42
CA VAL A 397 24.68 23.49 82.76
C VAL A 397 24.64 25.01 82.86
N PRO A 398 24.82 25.74 81.74
CA PRO A 398 24.81 27.20 81.77
C PRO A 398 23.43 27.75 82.12
N ALA A 399 23.40 28.95 82.70
CA ALA A 399 22.15 29.64 82.99
C ALA A 399 21.37 29.94 81.70
N LYS A 400 20.07 29.61 81.70
CA LYS A 400 19.14 29.94 80.61
C LYS A 400 18.04 30.84 81.18
N ALA A 401 17.87 32.03 80.61
CA ALA A 401 16.79 32.92 81.02
C ALA A 401 15.41 32.29 80.69
N PRO A 402 14.39 32.41 81.57
CA PRO A 402 13.03 31.98 81.27
C PRO A 402 12.41 32.82 80.16
N THR A 403 11.50 32.23 79.40
CA THR A 403 10.67 32.92 78.40
C THR A 403 9.20 32.96 78.83
N CYS A 404 8.32 33.52 78.00
CA CYS A 404 6.87 33.53 78.24
C CYS A 404 6.28 32.10 78.36
N THR A 405 6.91 31.10 77.74
CA THR A 405 6.42 29.72 77.63
C THR A 405 7.35 28.68 78.24
N GLU A 406 8.67 28.91 78.21
CA GLU A 406 9.66 27.97 78.74
C GLU A 406 10.22 28.43 80.07
N LYS A 407 10.37 27.50 81.01
CA LYS A 407 11.14 27.71 82.24
C LYS A 407 12.61 27.95 81.89
N GLY A 408 13.25 28.81 82.66
CA GLY A 408 14.70 29.01 82.62
C GLY A 408 15.39 28.25 83.75
N ASN A 409 16.69 28.45 83.88
CA ASN A 409 17.48 27.96 85.01
C ASN A 409 18.65 28.88 85.33
N THR A 410 19.08 28.90 86.59
CA THR A 410 20.41 29.42 86.96
C THR A 410 21.49 28.41 86.55
N ALA A 411 22.76 28.82 86.55
CA ALA A 411 23.86 27.91 86.22
C ALA A 411 24.05 26.89 87.36
N TYR A 412 24.26 25.62 87.02
CA TYR A 412 24.55 24.54 87.98
C TYR A 412 25.42 23.46 87.33
N TYR A 413 26.02 22.58 88.12
CA TYR A 413 26.80 21.44 87.63
C TYR A 413 26.07 20.12 87.87
N THR A 414 26.14 19.18 86.94
CA THR A 414 25.62 17.81 87.12
C THR A 414 26.77 16.82 87.19
N CYS A 415 26.70 15.85 88.11
CA CYS A 415 27.67 14.77 88.17
C CYS A 415 27.22 13.57 87.34
N ASP A 416 28.05 13.15 86.37
CA ASP A 416 27.74 12.04 85.45
C ASP A 416 27.63 10.67 86.16
N GLY A 417 28.13 10.57 87.41
CA GLY A 417 28.23 9.31 88.15
C GLY A 417 27.29 9.14 89.33
N CYS A 418 26.61 10.20 89.80
CA CYS A 418 25.76 10.10 91.00
C CYS A 418 24.48 10.94 90.97
N ASP A 419 24.10 11.49 89.81
CA ASP A 419 22.90 12.29 89.58
C ASP A 419 22.71 13.52 90.50
N LYS A 420 23.71 13.84 91.31
CA LYS A 420 23.73 15.02 92.18
C LYS A 420 24.05 16.27 91.39
N TRP A 421 23.44 17.38 91.82
CA TRP A 421 23.66 18.70 91.24
C TRP A 421 24.50 19.52 92.20
N PHE A 422 25.36 20.39 91.70
CA PHE A 422 26.28 21.19 92.51
C PHE A 422 26.26 22.65 92.07
N GLU A 423 26.44 23.55 93.04
CA GLU A 423 26.53 25.00 92.78
C GLU A 423 27.91 25.39 92.22
N ASP A 424 28.91 24.51 92.39
CA ASP A 424 30.31 24.80 92.08
C ASP A 424 31.01 23.65 91.34
N ALA A 425 32.08 24.00 90.62
CA ALA A 425 32.87 23.06 89.81
C ALA A 425 33.73 22.08 90.64
N THR A 426 33.79 22.23 91.96
CA THR A 426 34.56 21.34 92.86
C THR A 426 33.70 20.24 93.49
N GLY A 427 32.38 20.35 93.38
CA GLY A 427 31.43 19.39 93.96
C GLY A 427 31.30 19.52 95.48
N ALA A 428 31.69 20.66 96.05
CA ALA A 428 31.65 20.87 97.49
C ALA A 428 30.24 21.27 98.00
N SER A 429 29.45 21.94 97.16
CA SER A 429 28.14 22.49 97.50
C SER A 429 27.05 21.78 96.70
N GLU A 430 26.42 20.77 97.30
CA GLU A 430 25.35 20.00 96.68
C GLU A 430 24.01 20.77 96.68
N ILE A 431 23.39 20.87 95.51
CA ILE A 431 22.02 21.34 95.30
C ILE A 431 21.08 20.19 95.63
N THR A 432 20.53 20.21 96.84
CA THR A 432 19.61 19.18 97.35
C THR A 432 18.18 19.36 96.85
N ASP A 433 17.74 20.60 96.62
CA ASP A 433 16.48 20.92 95.95
C ASP A 433 16.74 21.38 94.52
N LYS A 434 16.64 20.46 93.55
CA LYS A 434 16.85 20.77 92.13
C LYS A 434 15.84 21.77 91.56
N THR A 435 14.71 22.01 92.23
CA THR A 435 13.75 23.02 91.78
C THR A 435 14.21 24.44 92.09
N SER A 436 15.14 24.61 93.04
CA SER A 436 15.71 25.91 93.42
C SER A 436 16.47 26.61 92.28
N VAL A 437 17.02 25.83 91.33
CA VAL A 437 17.72 26.37 90.16
C VAL A 437 16.81 26.56 88.95
N ILE A 438 15.53 26.16 89.02
CA ILE A 438 14.57 26.32 87.93
C ILE A 438 13.87 27.67 88.09
N LEU A 439 13.96 28.50 87.05
CA LEU A 439 13.25 29.77 86.98
C LEU A 439 11.91 29.56 86.29
N ALA A 440 10.81 29.95 86.95
CA ALA A 440 9.49 29.88 86.36
C ALA A 440 9.42 30.68 85.05
N ALA A 441 8.63 30.19 84.08
CA ALA A 441 8.32 30.95 82.88
C ALA A 441 7.70 32.30 83.28
N THR A 442 8.03 33.36 82.55
CA THR A 442 7.61 34.73 82.90
C THR A 442 6.12 34.96 82.68
N GLY A 443 5.43 34.01 82.02
CA GLY A 443 4.02 34.10 81.67
C GLY A 443 3.75 35.04 80.50
N HIS A 444 2.51 35.00 80.02
CA HIS A 444 2.06 35.84 78.91
C HIS A 444 1.68 37.23 79.40
N SER A 445 2.23 38.25 78.74
CA SER A 445 1.83 39.65 78.94
C SER A 445 0.88 40.05 77.84
N VAL A 446 -0.35 40.44 78.18
CA VAL A 446 -1.44 40.64 77.23
C VAL A 446 -1.30 41.99 76.51
N SER A 447 -1.47 42.01 75.19
CA SER A 447 -1.56 43.24 74.39
C SER A 447 -2.95 43.88 74.48
N ASP A 448 -3.04 45.13 74.03
CA ASP A 448 -4.33 45.73 73.66
C ASP A 448 -4.99 44.93 72.52
N TRP A 449 -6.32 44.99 72.43
CA TRP A 449 -7.10 44.30 71.39
C TRP A 449 -6.63 44.68 69.98
N LYS A 450 -6.43 43.64 69.17
CA LYS A 450 -6.19 43.73 67.73
C LYS A 450 -7.40 43.20 66.97
N SER A 451 -7.59 43.66 65.74
CA SER A 451 -8.74 43.30 64.90
C SER A 451 -8.38 43.29 63.43
N ASP A 452 -8.95 42.36 62.67
CA ASP A 452 -9.00 42.40 61.22
C ASP A 452 -10.45 42.24 60.70
N HIS A 453 -10.63 42.01 59.39
CA HIS A 453 -11.94 41.85 58.75
C HIS A 453 -12.71 40.58 59.16
N THR A 454 -12.08 39.68 59.91
CA THR A 454 -12.59 38.34 60.23
C THR A 454 -12.64 38.11 61.74
N ASP A 455 -11.65 38.59 62.50
CA ASP A 455 -11.51 38.25 63.92
C ASP A 455 -10.97 39.40 64.78
N HIS A 456 -11.22 39.32 66.09
CA HIS A 456 -10.58 40.15 67.12
C HIS A 456 -9.74 39.26 68.03
N TRP A 457 -8.50 39.65 68.36
CA TRP A 457 -7.64 38.89 69.25
C TRP A 457 -6.73 39.75 70.13
N LYS A 458 -6.30 39.20 71.26
CA LYS A 458 -5.16 39.69 72.05
C LYS A 458 -4.02 38.69 71.93
N GLU A 459 -2.80 39.18 71.76
CA GLU A 459 -1.59 38.37 71.68
C GLU A 459 -0.60 38.69 72.80
N CYS A 460 0.36 37.80 73.01
CA CYS A 460 1.46 38.02 73.94
C CYS A 460 2.43 39.10 73.42
N THR A 461 2.67 40.13 74.24
CA THR A 461 3.58 41.25 73.95
C THR A 461 5.07 40.91 74.09
N VAL A 462 5.40 39.72 74.64
CA VAL A 462 6.79 39.27 74.75
C VAL A 462 7.34 39.01 73.35
N VAL A 463 8.40 39.74 72.99
CA VAL A 463 9.05 39.67 71.67
C VAL A 463 9.42 38.23 71.33
N GLY A 464 8.90 37.71 70.21
CA GLY A 464 9.14 36.34 69.74
C GLY A 464 8.19 35.27 70.28
N CYS A 465 7.21 35.61 71.12
CA CYS A 465 6.26 34.63 71.70
C CYS A 465 5.18 34.18 70.69
N GLY A 466 4.55 35.11 69.97
CA GLY A 466 3.59 34.81 68.89
C GLY A 466 2.25 34.15 69.31
N VAL A 467 2.03 33.90 70.60
CA VAL A 467 0.81 33.25 71.12
C VAL A 467 -0.38 34.22 71.16
N ILE A 468 -1.51 33.80 70.60
CA ILE A 468 -2.83 34.44 70.79
C ILE A 468 -3.40 33.98 72.13
N ILE A 469 -3.75 34.93 73.00
CA ILE A 469 -4.17 34.70 74.39
C ILE A 469 -5.70 34.64 74.50
N GLU A 470 -6.39 35.51 73.76
CA GLU A 470 -7.85 35.56 73.69
C GLU A 470 -8.24 35.86 72.24
N ASP A 471 -9.19 35.10 71.68
CA ASP A 471 -9.78 35.36 70.37
C ASP A 471 -11.32 35.39 70.44
N SER A 472 -11.92 36.19 69.56
CA SER A 472 -13.36 36.35 69.39
C SER A 472 -13.65 36.56 67.92
N LYS A 473 -14.50 35.71 67.35
CA LYS A 473 -15.02 35.90 65.98
C LYS A 473 -15.89 37.15 65.93
N ALA A 474 -15.71 37.97 64.90
CA ALA A 474 -16.47 39.20 64.69
C ALA A 474 -17.95 38.92 64.37
#